data_AF-A0A3M2ENS2-F1
#
_entry.id   AF-A0A3M2ENS2-F1
#
_cell.length_a   1.000
_cell.length_b   1.000
_cell.length_c   1.000
_cell.angle_alpha   90.00
_cell.angle_beta   90.00
_cell.angle_gamma   90.00
#
_symmetry.space_group_name_H-M   'P 1'
#
loop_
_entity.id
_entity.type
_entity.pdbx_description
1 polymer ?
#
loop_
_entity_poly.entity_id
_entity_poly.type
_entity_poly.pdbx_seq_one_letter_code
_entity_poly.pdbx_strand_id
1 'polypeptide(L)' 'DAYERLVMDVIRGDQTLFMRGDEVEAAWAWIDPVIAAWEESGVPPRPYDPGGSGPEDALMLMHRDGRRWREIEP' A
#
# COMPACT_ATOMS: atom_id res chain seq x y z
N ASP A 1 -21.66 -0.70 -5.65
CA ASP A 1 -20.65 0.23 -5.09
C ASP A 1 -19.87 -0.48 -3.97
N ALA A 2 -18.60 -0.16 -3.70
CA ALA A 2 -17.80 -0.86 -2.68
C ALA A 2 -18.37 -0.65 -1.27
N TYR A 3 -18.84 0.57 -0.98
CA TYR A 3 -19.46 0.90 0.30
C TYR A 3 -20.81 0.22 0.50
N GLU A 4 -21.62 0.13 -0.55
CA GLU A 4 -22.90 -0.59 -0.52
C GLU A 4 -22.70 -2.04 -0.05
N ARG A 5 -21.66 -2.72 -0.54
CA ARG A 5 -21.33 -4.08 -0.13
C ARG A 5 -20.95 -4.13 1.35
N LEU A 6 -20.05 -3.26 1.80
CA LEU A 6 -19.61 -3.23 3.20
C LEU A 6 -20.77 -2.98 4.16
N VAL A 7 -21.69 -2.06 3.82
CA VAL A 7 -22.87 -1.78 4.65
C VAL A 7 -23.79 -3.00 4.74
N MET A 8 -24.03 -3.69 3.62
CA MET A 8 -24.84 -4.91 3.62
C MET A 8 -24.20 -6.04 4.42
N ASP A 9 -22.88 -6.15 4.43
CA ASP A 9 -22.14 -7.16 5.18
C ASP A 9 -22.22 -6.90 6.69
N VAL A 10 -22.18 -5.62 7.13
CA VAL A 10 -22.46 -5.25 8.54
C VAL A 10 -23.86 -5.68 8.96
N ILE A 11 -24.88 -5.40 8.15
CA ILE A 11 -26.28 -5.77 8.45
C ILE A 11 -26.43 -7.30 8.58
N ARG A 12 -25.68 -8.07 7.80
CA ARG A 12 -25.67 -9.54 7.82
C ARG A 12 -24.77 -10.14 8.90
N GLY A 13 -23.99 -9.32 9.60
CA GLY A 13 -22.99 -9.78 10.56
C GLY A 13 -21.78 -10.47 9.92
N ASP A 14 -21.51 -10.23 8.64
CA ASP A 14 -20.37 -10.76 7.92
C ASP A 14 -19.15 -9.83 8.09
N GLN A 15 -18.10 -10.34 8.73
CA GLN A 15 -16.89 -9.58 9.04
C GLN A 15 -15.73 -9.86 8.07
N THR A 16 -15.93 -10.65 7.01
CA THR A 16 -14.85 -11.11 6.12
C THR A 16 -14.09 -9.98 5.41
N LEU A 17 -14.71 -8.82 5.20
CA LEU A 17 -14.11 -7.65 4.54
C LEU A 17 -13.65 -6.57 5.52
N PHE A 18 -13.60 -6.88 6.82
CA PHE A 18 -13.17 -5.96 7.86
C PHE A 18 -11.87 -6.47 8.48
N MET A 19 -10.91 -5.56 8.71
CA MET A 19 -9.70 -5.91 9.44
C MET A 19 -10.03 -6.12 10.92
N ARG A 20 -9.40 -7.15 11.51
CA ARG A 20 -9.50 -7.40 12.96
C ARG A 20 -8.55 -6.46 13.72
N GLY A 21 -8.83 -6.23 15.00
CA GLY A 21 -8.04 -5.29 15.81
C GLY A 21 -6.56 -5.69 15.91
N ASP A 22 -6.29 -6.97 16.10
CA ASP A 22 -4.94 -7.54 16.16
C ASP A 22 -4.20 -7.47 14.82
N GLU A 23 -4.91 -7.65 13.70
CA GLU A 23 -4.35 -7.46 12.36
C GLU A 23 -3.93 -6.00 12.12
N VAL A 24 -4.74 -5.05 12.59
CA VAL A 24 -4.42 -3.61 12.51
C VAL A 24 -3.20 -3.27 13.37
N GLU A 25 -3.14 -3.77 14.61
CA GLU A 25 -1.98 -3.58 15.49
C GLU A 25 -0.70 -4.16 14.88
N ALA A 26 -0.77 -5.35 14.28
CA ALA A 26 0.37 -5.98 13.61
C ALA A 26 0.83 -5.18 12.37
N ALA A 27 -0.10 -4.65 11.58
CA ALA A 27 0.22 -3.80 10.44
C ALA A 27 0.94 -2.52 10.88
N TRP A 28 0.46 -1.87 11.96
CA TRP A 28 1.09 -0.67 12.53
C TRP A 28 2.47 -0.95 13.11
N ALA A 29 2.63 -2.03 13.88
CA ALA A 29 3.92 -2.44 14.42
C ALA A 29 4.99 -2.67 13.33
N TRP A 30 4.58 -3.03 12.11
CA TRP A 30 5.47 -3.19 10.97
C TRP A 30 5.78 -1.88 10.24
N ILE A 31 4.79 -1.00 10.03
CA ILE A 31 4.98 0.23 9.23
C ILE A 31 5.56 1.40 10.03
N ASP A 32 5.29 1.49 11.33
CA ASP A 32 5.76 2.59 12.18
C ASP A 32 7.29 2.80 12.13
N PRO A 33 8.13 1.76 12.23
CA PRO A 33 9.58 1.92 12.12
C PRO A 33 10.02 2.43 10.74
N VAL A 34 9.31 2.07 9.68
CA VAL A 34 9.61 2.52 8.31
C VAL A 34 9.31 4.01 8.16
N ILE A 35 8.18 4.47 8.70
CA ILE A 35 7.80 5.89 8.72
C ILE A 35 8.83 6.68 9.52
N ALA A 36 9.15 6.25 10.74
CA ALA A 36 10.12 6.91 11.60
C ALA A 36 11.51 7.04 10.94
N ALA A 37 11.99 5.95 10.31
CA ALA A 37 13.26 5.97 9.60
C ALA A 37 13.25 6.89 8.37
N TRP A 38 12.12 6.97 7.64
CA TRP A 38 11.98 7.91 6.53
C TRP A 38 12.03 9.35 7.04
N GLU A 39 11.24 9.68 8.07
CA GLU A 39 11.21 11.02 8.65
C GLU A 39 12.59 11.46 9.16
N GLU A 40 13.33 10.58 9.83
CA GLU A 40 14.69 10.83 10.29
C GLU A 40 15.68 11.04 9.12
N SER A 41 15.50 10.31 8.02
CA SER A 41 16.39 10.44 6.85
C SER A 41 16.34 11.83 6.19
N GLY A 42 15.21 12.55 6.33
CA GLY A 42 14.97 13.82 5.65
C GLY A 42 14.96 13.73 4.12
N VAL A 43 14.91 12.53 3.55
CA VAL A 43 14.94 12.30 2.10
C VAL A 43 13.55 12.57 1.51
N PRO A 44 13.38 13.52 0.58
CA PRO A 44 12.10 13.75 -0.05
C PRO A 44 11.74 12.59 -0.99
N PRO A 45 10.44 12.36 -1.26
CA PRO A 45 10.00 11.41 -2.29
C PRO A 45 10.61 11.76 -3.65
N ARG A 46 10.92 10.72 -4.44
CA ARG A 46 11.44 10.94 -5.80
C ARG A 46 10.32 11.42 -6.74
N PRO A 47 10.57 12.49 -7.51
CA PRO A 47 9.58 12.97 -8.48
C PRO A 47 9.43 11.98 -9.64
N TYR A 48 8.26 12.01 -10.27
CA TYR A 48 7.95 11.26 -11.48
C TYR A 48 6.85 11.98 -12.27
N ASP A 49 6.76 11.70 -13.57
CA ASP A 49 5.79 12.38 -14.44
C ASP A 49 4.35 11.92 -14.14
N PRO A 50 3.37 12.85 -14.14
CA PRO A 50 1.95 12.49 -14.03
C PRO A 50 1.51 11.51 -15.13
N GLY A 51 0.79 10.47 -14.75
CA GLY A 51 0.37 9.40 -15.68
C GLY A 51 1.47 8.36 -15.97
N GLY A 52 2.68 8.55 -15.46
CA GLY A 52 3.75 7.55 -15.50
C GLY A 52 3.60 6.46 -14.42
N SER A 53 4.45 5.44 -14.50
CA SER A 53 4.47 4.30 -13.56
C SER A 53 5.30 4.53 -12.30
N GLY A 54 5.79 5.76 -12.08
CA GLY A 54 6.67 6.12 -10.97
C GLY A 54 8.13 6.31 -11.39
N PRO A 55 9.04 6.52 -10.41
CA PRO A 55 10.46 6.72 -10.66
C PRO A 55 11.17 5.44 -11.11
N GLU A 56 12.26 5.55 -11.86
CA GLU A 56 13.09 4.42 -12.33
C GLU A 56 13.54 3.50 -11.17
N ASP A 57 13.81 4.08 -10.00
CA ASP A 57 14.16 3.34 -8.79
C ASP A 57 13.11 2.32 -8.36
N ALA A 58 11.83 2.57 -8.61
CA ALA A 58 10.76 1.62 -8.32
C ALA A 58 10.83 0.38 -9.24
N LEU A 59 11.25 0.55 -10.50
CA LEU A 59 11.52 -0.56 -11.42
C LEU A 59 12.78 -1.32 -11.00
N MET A 60 13.84 -0.58 -10.68
CA MET A 60 15.11 -1.17 -10.23
C MET A 60 14.95 -1.99 -8.95
N LEU A 61 14.09 -1.56 -8.03
CA LEU A 61 13.75 -2.32 -6.82
C LEU A 61 13.23 -3.73 -7.15
N MET A 62 12.31 -3.84 -8.11
CA MET A 62 11.75 -5.13 -8.51
C MET A 62 12.74 -5.98 -9.32
N HIS A 63 13.53 -5.33 -10.18
CA HIS A 63 14.53 -6.01 -11.00
C HIS A 63 15.63 -6.68 -10.18
N ARG A 64 15.95 -6.18 -8.98
CA ARG A 64 16.89 -6.83 -8.04
C ARG A 64 16.50 -8.28 -7.73
N ASP A 65 15.19 -8.55 -7.70
CA ASP A 65 14.65 -9.89 -7.45
C ASP A 65 14.21 -10.60 -8.74
N GLY A 66 14.62 -10.12 -9.92
CA GLY A 66 14.22 -10.68 -11.21
C GLY A 66 12.72 -10.49 -11.52
N ARG A 67 12.04 -9.57 -10.84
CA ARG A 67 10.61 -9.29 -11.00
C ARG A 67 10.40 -7.98 -11.78
N ARG A 68 9.18 -7.80 -12.30
CA ARG A 68 8.73 -6.56 -12.93
C ARG A 68 7.33 -6.20 -12.45
N TRP A 69 7.04 -4.90 -12.35
CA TRP A 69 5.68 -4.42 -12.14
C TRP A 69 4.78 -4.81 -13.32
N ARG A 70 3.49 -5.00 -13.04
CA ARG A 70 2.50 -5.10 -14.12
C ARG A 70 2.31 -3.72 -14.74
N GLU A 71 2.16 -3.67 -16.06
CA GLU A 71 1.91 -2.43 -16.77
C GLU A 71 0.54 -1.87 -16.36
N ILE A 72 0.46 -0.53 -16.25
CA ILE A 72 -0.79 0.16 -15.99
C ILE A 72 -1.46 0.35 -17.35
N GLU A 73 -2.49 -0.44 -17.63
CA GLU A 73 -3.38 -0.18 -18.76
C GLU A 73 -4.27 1.02 -18.43
N PRO A 74 -4.40 2.01 -19.34
CA PRO A 74 -5.28 3.15 -19.14
C PRO A 74 -6.78 2.79 -19.17
#